data_AF-A0A1Q5SRR3-F1
#
_entry.id   AF-A0A1Q5SRR3-F1
#
_cell.length_a   1.000
_cell.length_b   1.000
_cell.length_c   1.000
_cell.angle_alpha   90.00
_cell.angle_beta   90.00
_cell.angle_gamma   90.00
#
_symmetry.space_group_name_H-M   'P 1'
#
loop_
_entity.id
_entity.type
_entity.pdbx_description
1 polymer ?
#
loop_
_entity_poly.entity_id
_entity_poly.type
_entity_poly.pdbx_seq_one_letter_code
_entity_poly.pdbx_strand_id
1 'polypeptide(L)'
;MLSEPGMLADLKAANMNDFVEGLSFYLGRNGVALYGASRDTIDAYWGGVSTGDASTRDMRDPHGYIDGGPTPGGGYEANLGNQVSYLSALLRALPTFRSAWPTTNSNLEAIVGFGKRYHDHKTLTLPDPCAPALGTYKRDYGPSGSMSEGFQDCIAGSGRFPSLNGSNLANRVSGFLTQFYDYVDRRLL
;
A
#
# COMPACT_ATOMS: atom_id res chain seq x y z
N MET A 1 -20.93 -25.27 -2.90
CA MET A 1 -20.90 -23.94 -2.25
C MET A 1 -20.47 -22.86 -3.24
N LEU A 2 -19.21 -22.79 -3.70
CA LEU A 2 -18.81 -21.88 -4.80
C LEU A 2 -19.39 -22.24 -6.19
N SER A 3 -20.00 -23.41 -6.33
CA SER A 3 -20.67 -23.88 -7.54
C SER A 3 -22.15 -23.48 -7.61
N GLU A 4 -22.70 -22.85 -6.57
CA GLU A 4 -24.09 -22.42 -6.56
C GLU A 4 -24.25 -21.08 -7.30
N PRO A 5 -25.11 -20.99 -8.33
CA PRO A 5 -25.22 -19.79 -9.15
C PRO A 5 -25.60 -18.53 -8.37
N GLY A 6 -26.47 -18.65 -7.35
CA GLY A 6 -26.89 -17.53 -6.51
C GLY A 6 -25.73 -16.94 -5.71
N MET A 7 -24.93 -17.78 -5.07
CA MET A 7 -23.77 -17.35 -4.29
C MET A 7 -22.70 -16.67 -5.15
N LEU A 8 -22.46 -17.18 -6.36
CA LEU A 8 -21.55 -16.54 -7.32
C LEU A 8 -22.07 -15.17 -7.79
N ALA A 9 -23.38 -15.02 -7.95
CA ALA A 9 -23.99 -13.75 -8.29
C ALA A 9 -23.85 -12.74 -7.14
N ASP A 10 -24.12 -13.16 -5.90
CA ASP A 10 -23.99 -12.33 -4.70
C ASP A 10 -22.55 -11.87 -4.48
N LEU A 11 -21.59 -12.80 -4.61
CA LEU A 11 -20.16 -12.47 -4.54
C LEU A 11 -19.81 -11.41 -5.59
N LYS A 12 -20.20 -11.59 -6.86
CA LYS A 12 -19.92 -10.60 -7.91
C LYS A 12 -20.58 -9.24 -7.70
N ALA A 13 -21.71 -9.21 -6.99
CA ALA A 13 -22.47 -8.00 -6.72
C ALA A 13 -21.98 -7.25 -5.47
N ALA A 14 -21.13 -7.86 -4.64
CA ALA A 14 -20.57 -7.22 -3.47
C ALA A 14 -19.76 -5.97 -3.87
N ASN A 15 -20.14 -4.81 -3.32
CA ASN A 15 -19.41 -3.57 -3.50
C ASN A 15 -18.18 -3.59 -2.59
N MET A 16 -17.01 -3.65 -3.18
CA MET A 16 -15.74 -3.76 -2.47
C MET A 16 -14.95 -2.45 -2.53
N ASN A 17 -15.65 -1.32 -2.63
CA ASN A 17 -15.10 0.02 -2.37
C ASN A 17 -14.90 0.27 -0.87
N ASP A 18 -14.42 -0.76 -0.16
CA ASP A 18 -14.03 -0.68 1.23
C ASP A 18 -12.52 -0.44 1.34
N PHE A 19 -12.12 0.04 2.51
CA PHE A 19 -10.78 0.56 2.75
C PHE A 19 -9.69 -0.44 2.34
N VAL A 20 -9.73 -1.66 2.88
CA VAL A 20 -8.67 -2.67 2.69
C VAL A 20 -8.75 -3.30 1.29
N GLU A 21 -9.93 -3.48 0.75
CA GLU A 21 -10.16 -4.31 -0.43
C GLU A 21 -10.17 -3.53 -1.74
N GLY A 22 -10.34 -2.21 -1.67
CA GLY A 22 -10.44 -1.35 -2.85
C GLY A 22 -9.69 -0.02 -2.76
N LEU A 23 -9.40 0.51 -1.57
CA LEU A 23 -8.90 1.89 -1.45
C LEU A 23 -7.43 1.99 -1.04
N SER A 24 -6.92 1.04 -0.25
CA SER A 24 -5.59 1.14 0.38
C SER A 24 -4.42 0.60 -0.46
N PHE A 25 -4.64 -0.09 -1.57
CA PHE A 25 -3.56 -0.68 -2.36
C PHE A 25 -3.61 -0.21 -3.82
N TYR A 26 -2.46 0.14 -4.37
CA TYR A 26 -2.36 0.64 -5.73
C TYR A 26 -0.99 0.35 -6.34
N LEU A 27 -0.88 0.39 -7.65
CA LEU A 27 0.40 0.38 -8.35
C LEU A 27 0.96 1.81 -8.38
N GLY A 28 2.16 1.97 -7.83
CA GLY A 28 2.93 3.21 -7.92
C GLY A 28 3.38 3.51 -9.34
N ARG A 29 3.97 4.69 -9.54
CA ARG A 29 4.52 5.12 -10.84
C ARG A 29 5.62 4.21 -11.35
N ASN A 30 6.32 3.54 -10.44
CA ASN A 30 7.36 2.55 -10.72
C ASN A 30 6.81 1.13 -10.93
N GLY A 31 5.48 0.94 -10.99
CA GLY A 31 4.83 -0.36 -11.11
C GLY A 31 4.88 -1.21 -9.84
N VAL A 32 5.42 -0.70 -8.74
CA VAL A 32 5.46 -1.41 -7.46
C VAL A 32 4.14 -1.22 -6.74
N ALA A 33 3.64 -2.27 -6.08
CA ALA A 33 2.43 -2.17 -5.28
C ALA A 33 2.70 -1.50 -3.93
N LEU A 34 1.95 -0.43 -3.64
CA LEU A 34 2.15 0.49 -2.52
C LEU A 34 0.90 0.58 -1.64
N TYR A 35 1.11 1.04 -0.40
CA TYR A 35 0.06 1.33 0.56
C TYR A 35 -0.44 2.79 0.51
N GLY A 36 -1.74 2.98 0.65
CA GLY A 36 -2.41 4.23 0.99
C GLY A 36 -3.63 4.58 0.11
N ALA A 37 -4.61 5.22 0.74
CA ALA A 37 -5.87 5.68 0.19
C ALA A 37 -5.74 7.03 -0.53
N SER A 38 -6.43 7.14 -1.67
CA SER A 38 -6.49 8.35 -2.49
C SER A 38 -7.70 9.22 -2.13
N ARG A 39 -7.68 9.87 -0.96
CA ARG A 39 -8.83 10.70 -0.51
C ARG A 39 -8.46 12.12 -0.08
N ASP A 40 -7.18 12.45 -0.05
CA ASP A 40 -6.66 13.66 0.57
C ASP A 40 -5.71 14.43 -0.37
N THR A 41 -5.41 15.69 -0.02
CA THR A 41 -4.58 16.57 -0.84
C THR A 41 -3.08 16.33 -0.63
N ILE A 42 -2.27 16.75 -1.61
CA ILE A 42 -0.80 16.73 -1.48
C ILE A 42 -0.33 17.58 -0.30
N ASP A 43 -0.97 18.73 -0.07
CA ASP A 43 -0.65 19.59 1.07
C ASP A 43 -0.99 18.90 2.41
N ALA A 44 -2.09 18.15 2.49
CA ALA A 44 -2.41 17.35 3.68
C ALA A 44 -1.37 16.23 3.91
N TYR A 45 -0.90 15.57 2.85
CA TYR A 45 0.16 14.56 2.95
C TYR A 45 1.42 15.14 3.58
N TRP A 46 1.94 16.23 3.00
CA TRP A 46 3.17 16.85 3.50
C TRP A 46 3.00 17.52 4.87
N GLY A 47 1.81 18.04 5.17
CA GLY A 47 1.43 18.45 6.52
C GLY A 47 1.57 17.30 7.51
N GLY A 48 1.04 16.12 7.18
CA GLY A 48 1.18 14.90 7.97
C GLY A 48 2.64 14.46 8.12
N VAL A 49 3.40 14.40 7.02
CA VAL A 49 4.83 14.04 7.05
C VAL A 49 5.64 14.99 7.96
N SER A 50 5.39 16.30 7.90
CA SER A 50 6.14 17.29 8.66
C SER A 50 5.78 17.33 10.15
N THR A 51 4.53 17.00 10.51
CA THR A 51 4.02 17.12 11.89
C THR A 51 3.85 15.76 12.59
N GLY A 52 3.88 14.66 11.85
CA GLY A 52 3.51 13.33 12.35
C GLY A 52 2.01 13.16 12.59
N ASP A 53 1.15 13.93 11.91
CA ASP A 53 -0.30 13.93 12.18
C ASP A 53 -0.95 12.55 11.96
N ALA A 54 -1.51 12.03 13.05
CA ALA A 54 -2.27 10.79 13.11
C ALA A 54 -3.45 10.70 12.13
N SER A 55 -4.03 11.84 11.72
CA SER A 55 -5.17 11.85 10.79
C SER A 55 -4.81 11.39 9.37
N THR A 56 -3.51 11.41 9.04
CA THR A 56 -2.98 11.12 7.69
C THR A 56 -2.43 9.69 7.53
N ARG A 57 -2.66 8.80 8.52
CA ARG A 57 -2.03 7.47 8.66
C ARG A 57 -2.25 6.46 7.53
N ASP A 58 -3.22 6.71 6.68
CA ASP A 58 -3.56 5.92 5.52
C ASP A 58 -3.47 6.69 4.21
N MET A 59 -2.95 7.92 4.23
CA MET A 59 -2.83 8.71 3.01
C MET A 59 -1.82 8.08 2.06
N ARG A 60 -2.21 7.90 0.81
CA ARG A 60 -1.31 7.54 -0.28
C ARG A 60 -0.12 8.49 -0.40
N ASP A 61 1.05 7.96 -0.77
CA ASP A 61 2.13 8.78 -1.30
C ASP A 61 1.66 9.47 -2.62
N PRO A 62 1.48 10.80 -2.63
CA PRO A 62 1.01 11.48 -3.83
C PRO A 62 1.98 11.39 -5.01
N HIS A 63 3.25 11.12 -4.74
CA HIS A 63 4.29 10.95 -5.76
C HIS A 63 4.35 9.52 -6.29
N GLY A 64 3.78 8.56 -5.55
CA GLY A 64 3.58 7.17 -5.97
C GLY A 64 4.87 6.36 -6.09
N TYR A 65 5.86 6.60 -5.23
CA TYR A 65 7.13 5.87 -5.19
C TYR A 65 7.27 4.99 -3.94
N ILE A 66 6.62 5.36 -2.83
CA ILE A 66 6.76 4.69 -1.54
C ILE A 66 5.42 4.37 -0.88
N ASP A 67 5.45 3.54 0.17
CA ASP A 67 4.29 3.35 1.04
C ASP A 67 3.88 4.69 1.69
N GLY A 68 2.57 4.87 1.84
CA GLY A 68 1.96 6.11 2.31
C GLY A 68 2.02 6.35 3.82
N GLY A 69 1.35 7.41 4.26
CA GLY A 69 1.25 7.86 5.64
C GLY A 69 2.37 8.83 6.07
N PRO A 70 2.21 9.44 7.26
CA PRO A 70 3.18 10.38 7.84
C PRO A 70 4.43 9.66 8.36
N THR A 71 4.31 8.35 8.61
CA THR A 71 5.40 7.44 8.96
C THR A 71 5.09 6.11 8.30
N PRO A 72 5.60 5.87 7.07
CA PRO A 72 5.39 4.63 6.35
C PRO A 72 5.74 3.41 7.22
N GLY A 73 4.95 2.35 7.09
CA GLY A 73 5.01 1.16 7.95
C GLY A 73 4.30 1.31 9.28
N GLY A 74 4.06 2.52 9.75
CA GLY A 74 3.33 2.82 10.98
C GLY A 74 1.81 2.83 10.79
N GLY A 75 1.10 3.36 11.80
CA GLY A 75 -0.33 3.67 11.70
C GLY A 75 -1.19 2.48 11.28
N TYR A 76 -1.94 2.65 10.18
CA TYR A 76 -2.83 1.59 9.67
C TYR A 76 -2.09 0.51 8.88
N GLU A 77 -1.00 0.85 8.19
CA GLU A 77 -0.15 -0.13 7.51
C GLU A 77 0.39 -1.18 8.49
N ALA A 78 0.86 -0.74 9.67
CA ALA A 78 1.34 -1.62 10.73
C ALA A 78 0.32 -2.70 11.16
N ASN A 79 -0.97 -2.36 11.13
CA ASN A 79 -2.05 -3.26 11.53
C ASN A 79 -2.43 -4.25 10.42
N LEU A 80 -2.23 -3.88 9.15
CA LEU A 80 -2.81 -4.56 8.00
C LEU A 80 -1.77 -5.30 7.14
N GLY A 81 -0.51 -4.86 7.14
CA GLY A 81 0.51 -5.34 6.20
C GLY A 81 0.69 -6.87 6.19
N ASN A 82 0.77 -7.49 7.36
CA ASN A 82 0.83 -8.95 7.48
C ASN A 82 -0.48 -9.63 7.05
N GLN A 83 -1.64 -9.06 7.37
CA GLN A 83 -2.93 -9.62 6.98
C GLN A 83 -3.06 -9.69 5.46
N VAL A 84 -2.62 -8.63 4.78
CA VAL A 84 -2.62 -8.54 3.31
C VAL A 84 -1.57 -9.47 2.70
N SER A 85 -0.44 -9.66 3.37
CA SER A 85 0.55 -10.67 2.98
C SER A 85 -0.06 -12.07 2.97
N TYR A 86 -0.78 -12.43 4.03
CA TYR A 86 -1.46 -13.73 4.09
C TYR A 86 -2.60 -13.87 3.07
N LEU A 87 -3.36 -12.79 2.84
CA LEU A 87 -4.37 -12.75 1.78
C LEU A 87 -3.75 -12.94 0.38
N SER A 88 -2.59 -12.33 0.12
CA SER A 88 -1.86 -12.51 -1.13
C SER A 88 -1.48 -13.97 -1.37
N ALA A 89 -0.96 -14.67 -0.34
CA ALA A 89 -0.68 -16.10 -0.44
C ALA A 89 -1.96 -16.92 -0.72
N LEU A 90 -3.07 -16.61 -0.04
CA LEU A 90 -4.35 -17.30 -0.27
C LEU A 90 -4.86 -17.11 -1.71
N LEU A 91 -4.87 -15.87 -2.21
CA LEU A 91 -5.30 -15.53 -3.56
C LEU A 91 -4.42 -16.19 -4.63
N ARG A 92 -3.12 -16.34 -4.37
CA ARG A 92 -2.19 -17.05 -5.26
C ARG A 92 -2.39 -18.58 -5.21
N ALA A 93 -2.64 -19.15 -4.02
CA ALA A 93 -2.80 -20.59 -3.84
C ALA A 93 -4.16 -21.13 -4.31
N LEU A 94 -5.22 -20.32 -4.27
CA LEU A 94 -6.59 -20.73 -4.57
C LEU A 94 -7.13 -19.97 -5.79
N PRO A 95 -6.75 -20.34 -7.03
CA PRO A 95 -7.15 -19.62 -8.23
C PRO A 95 -8.67 -19.59 -8.42
N THR A 96 -9.39 -20.65 -8.03
CA THR A 96 -10.87 -20.68 -8.08
C THR A 96 -11.49 -19.65 -7.14
N PHE A 97 -10.91 -19.50 -5.95
CA PHE A 97 -11.34 -18.48 -4.99
C PHE A 97 -11.04 -17.08 -5.54
N ARG A 98 -9.82 -16.85 -6.07
CA ARG A 98 -9.45 -15.59 -6.72
C ARG A 98 -10.39 -15.19 -7.85
N SER A 99 -10.81 -16.14 -8.69
CA SER A 99 -11.76 -15.89 -9.79
C SER A 99 -13.19 -15.63 -9.33
N ALA A 100 -13.56 -16.11 -8.13
CA ALA A 100 -14.88 -15.92 -7.55
C ALA A 100 -14.93 -14.72 -6.58
N TRP A 101 -13.78 -14.29 -6.06
CA TRP A 101 -13.70 -13.19 -5.12
C TRP A 101 -14.03 -11.89 -5.84
N PRO A 102 -14.93 -11.06 -5.28
CA PRO A 102 -15.10 -9.70 -5.74
C PRO A 102 -13.88 -8.90 -5.32
N THR A 103 -12.75 -9.09 -5.99
CA THR A 103 -11.86 -7.96 -6.14
C THR A 103 -12.55 -7.04 -7.13
N THR A 104 -12.66 -5.75 -6.83
CA THR A 104 -12.68 -4.76 -7.92
C THR A 104 -11.55 -5.18 -8.85
N ASN A 105 -11.86 -5.74 -10.02
CA ASN A 105 -10.89 -6.50 -10.84
C ASN A 105 -9.71 -5.62 -11.31
N SER A 106 -9.72 -4.32 -10.99
CA SER A 106 -8.62 -3.37 -11.17
C SER A 106 -7.53 -3.39 -10.09
N ASN A 107 -7.78 -3.88 -8.86
CA ASN A 107 -6.81 -3.75 -7.75
C ASN A 107 -6.19 -5.08 -7.27
N LEU A 108 -6.61 -6.21 -7.85
CA LEU A 108 -6.08 -7.54 -7.50
C LEU A 108 -4.55 -7.61 -7.61
N GLU A 109 -4.00 -7.03 -8.69
CA GLU A 109 -2.54 -6.97 -8.90
C GLU A 109 -1.85 -6.20 -7.77
N ALA A 110 -2.41 -5.05 -7.37
CA ALA A 110 -1.87 -4.26 -6.27
C ALA A 110 -1.97 -4.98 -4.92
N ILE A 111 -3.08 -5.67 -4.63
CA ILE A 111 -3.23 -6.43 -3.36
C ILE A 111 -2.23 -7.59 -3.30
N VAL A 112 -2.18 -8.40 -4.36
CA VAL A 112 -1.28 -9.56 -4.42
C VAL A 112 0.18 -9.10 -4.41
N GLY A 113 0.49 -8.09 -5.21
CA GLY A 113 1.83 -7.49 -5.30
C GLY A 113 2.27 -6.88 -3.97
N PHE A 114 1.40 -6.10 -3.31
CA PHE A 114 1.69 -5.48 -2.02
C PHE A 114 1.91 -6.56 -0.98
N GLY A 115 1.00 -7.54 -0.87
CA GLY A 115 1.13 -8.60 0.12
C GLY A 115 2.40 -9.44 -0.09
N LYS A 116 2.82 -9.67 -1.34
CA LYS A 116 4.11 -10.33 -1.60
C LYS A 116 5.29 -9.46 -1.18
N ARG A 117 5.34 -8.25 -1.72
CA ARG A 117 6.41 -7.27 -1.45
C ARG A 117 6.56 -7.01 0.04
N TYR A 118 5.46 -6.83 0.77
CA TYR A 118 5.45 -6.56 2.19
C TYR A 118 5.93 -7.77 3.00
N HIS A 119 5.55 -8.99 2.62
CA HIS A 119 6.09 -10.17 3.29
C HIS A 119 7.61 -10.24 3.17
N ASP A 120 8.13 -10.04 1.96
CA ASP A 120 9.54 -10.24 1.62
C ASP A 120 10.44 -9.07 2.07
N HIS A 121 9.92 -7.84 1.94
CA HIS A 121 10.70 -6.62 2.08
C HIS A 121 10.13 -5.63 3.11
N LYS A 122 8.99 -5.93 3.73
CA LYS A 122 8.32 -5.06 4.72
C LYS A 122 8.03 -3.68 4.14
N THR A 123 8.10 -2.61 4.91
CA THR A 123 7.76 -1.26 4.44
C THR A 123 8.73 -0.79 3.36
N LEU A 124 8.20 -0.22 2.27
CA LEU A 124 8.96 0.32 1.16
C LEU A 124 9.04 1.84 1.25
N THR A 125 10.24 2.37 1.42
CA THR A 125 10.51 3.82 1.37
C THR A 125 11.68 4.18 0.47
N LEU A 126 12.22 3.22 -0.26
CA LEU A 126 13.26 3.42 -1.27
C LEU A 126 12.99 2.53 -2.51
N PRO A 127 13.34 2.98 -3.73
CA PRO A 127 13.87 4.31 -4.04
C PRO A 127 12.79 5.40 -3.94
N ASP A 128 13.14 6.56 -3.38
CA ASP A 128 12.27 7.73 -3.27
C ASP A 128 13.03 8.96 -3.79
N PRO A 129 12.58 9.59 -4.90
CA PRO A 129 13.26 10.74 -5.46
C PRO A 129 13.05 12.02 -4.63
N CYS A 130 12.17 12.00 -3.65
CA CYS A 130 11.73 13.21 -2.95
C CYS A 130 12.64 13.59 -1.78
N ALA A 131 12.81 14.90 -1.58
CA ALA A 131 13.53 15.44 -0.44
C ALA A 131 12.83 15.13 0.89
N PRO A 132 13.59 14.86 1.96
CA PRO A 132 13.03 14.74 3.29
C PRO A 132 12.41 16.06 3.74
N ALA A 133 11.44 15.99 4.66
CA ALA A 133 10.72 17.15 5.19
C ALA A 133 11.58 17.98 6.17
N LEU A 134 12.68 18.54 5.66
CA LEU A 134 13.64 19.36 6.37
C LEU A 134 13.69 20.75 5.74
N GLY A 135 13.56 21.80 6.54
CA GLY A 135 13.59 23.19 6.08
C GLY A 135 12.19 23.75 5.79
N THR A 136 12.06 24.49 4.69
CA THR A 136 10.85 25.24 4.32
C THR A 136 10.04 24.49 3.26
N TYR A 137 8.76 24.26 3.55
CA TYR A 137 7.81 23.64 2.63
C TYR A 137 7.68 24.41 1.31
N LYS A 138 7.58 23.70 0.19
CA LYS A 138 7.57 24.23 -1.20
C LYS A 138 8.85 24.98 -1.62
N ARG A 139 9.91 24.94 -0.79
CA ARG A 139 11.26 25.43 -1.15
C ARG A 139 12.30 24.31 -1.07
N ASP A 140 12.34 23.62 0.06
CA ASP A 140 13.35 22.59 0.36
C ASP A 140 12.77 21.17 0.27
N TYR A 141 11.46 21.03 0.48
CA TYR A 141 10.72 19.77 0.37
C TYR A 141 9.26 20.03 -0.03
N GLY A 142 8.54 18.98 -0.42
CA GLY A 142 7.17 19.09 -0.88
C GLY A 142 7.00 18.81 -2.36
N PRO A 143 5.86 19.18 -2.95
CA PRO A 143 5.69 19.14 -4.39
C PRO A 143 6.58 20.18 -5.09
N SER A 144 7.10 19.85 -6.28
CA SER A 144 7.81 20.79 -7.15
C SER A 144 6.84 21.41 -8.17
N GLY A 145 7.20 22.59 -8.69
CA GLY A 145 6.46 23.26 -9.76
C GLY A 145 5.35 24.20 -9.28
N SER A 146 4.57 24.70 -10.23
CA SER A 146 3.40 25.56 -9.97
C SER A 146 2.10 24.76 -9.98
N MET A 147 1.03 25.29 -9.36
CA MET A 147 -0.30 24.62 -9.28
C MET A 147 -0.83 24.13 -10.65
N SER A 148 -0.39 24.73 -11.76
CA SER A 148 -0.83 24.43 -13.12
C SER A 148 -0.12 23.24 -13.79
N GLU A 149 1.03 22.80 -13.28
CA GLU A 149 1.78 21.68 -13.88
C GLU A 149 1.27 20.31 -13.40
N GLY A 150 0.33 20.32 -12.45
CA GLY A 150 0.00 19.16 -11.65
C GLY A 150 1.21 18.84 -10.79
N PHE A 151 1.08 18.92 -9.46
CA PHE A 151 2.13 18.60 -8.50
C PHE A 151 2.47 17.09 -8.50
N GLN A 152 2.79 16.54 -9.67
CA GLN A 152 3.11 15.16 -9.91
C GLN A 152 4.54 14.82 -9.50
N ASP A 153 5.39 15.84 -9.50
CA ASP A 153 6.79 15.73 -9.10
C ASP A 153 7.01 16.38 -7.73
N CYS A 154 8.04 15.89 -7.05
CA CYS A 154 8.48 16.42 -5.77
C CYS A 154 9.80 17.18 -5.93
N ILE A 155 10.07 18.06 -4.95
CA ILE A 155 11.41 18.61 -4.79
C ILE A 155 12.37 17.44 -4.58
N ALA A 156 13.37 17.33 -5.45
CA ALA A 156 14.26 16.18 -5.48
C ALA A 156 15.18 16.13 -4.25
N GLY A 157 15.47 14.93 -3.76
CA GLY A 157 16.42 14.72 -2.67
C GLY A 157 16.74 13.26 -2.41
N SER A 158 17.22 12.97 -1.20
CA SER A 158 17.77 11.65 -0.82
C SER A 158 16.73 10.61 -0.40
N GLY A 159 15.44 10.88 -0.57
CA GLY A 159 14.33 10.10 -0.03
C GLY A 159 13.82 10.65 1.30
N ARG A 160 12.50 10.56 1.48
CA ARG A 160 11.79 11.10 2.65
C ARG A 160 12.02 10.29 3.91
N PHE A 161 12.05 8.97 3.80
CA PHE A 161 12.09 8.05 4.94
C PHE A 161 13.11 6.90 4.78
N PRO A 162 14.38 7.18 4.44
CA PRO A 162 15.35 6.13 4.12
C PRO A 162 15.55 5.12 5.26
N SER A 163 15.44 5.55 6.52
CA SER A 163 15.59 4.68 7.70
C SER A 163 14.43 3.71 7.93
N LEU A 164 13.28 3.90 7.26
CA LEU A 164 12.11 3.05 7.39
C LEU A 164 12.06 1.96 6.30
N ASN A 165 12.96 1.99 5.32
CA ASN A 165 12.96 1.01 4.25
C ASN A 165 13.35 -0.37 4.79
N GLY A 166 12.55 -1.39 4.53
CA GLY A 166 12.76 -2.70 5.11
C GLY A 166 12.37 -2.81 6.59
N SER A 167 11.92 -1.72 7.22
CA SER A 167 11.54 -1.76 8.62
C SER A 167 10.22 -2.53 8.80
N ASN A 168 10.13 -3.27 9.90
CA ASN A 168 8.93 -4.03 10.25
C ASN A 168 8.26 -3.42 11.47
N LEU A 169 7.44 -2.40 11.24
CA LEU A 169 6.56 -1.83 12.27
C LEU A 169 5.23 -2.61 12.38
N ALA A 170 5.06 -3.71 11.65
CA ALA A 170 3.83 -4.51 11.71
C ALA A 170 3.66 -5.14 13.09
N ASN A 171 2.48 -4.94 13.69
CA ASN A 171 2.20 -5.38 15.06
C ASN A 171 1.29 -6.62 15.14
N ARG A 172 0.73 -7.09 14.01
CA ARG A 172 -0.11 -8.30 13.94
C ARG A 172 0.60 -9.43 13.24
N VAL A 173 1.24 -10.32 13.99
CA VAL A 173 1.96 -11.49 13.46
C VAL A 173 1.22 -12.75 13.85
N SER A 174 1.11 -13.71 12.92
CA SER A 174 0.57 -15.05 13.19
C SER A 174 1.58 -16.10 12.76
N GLY A 175 2.08 -16.89 13.72
CA GLY A 175 3.06 -17.96 13.43
C GLY A 175 2.53 -18.99 12.42
N PHE A 176 1.26 -19.37 12.54
CA PHE A 176 0.60 -20.27 11.59
C PHE A 176 0.54 -19.66 10.19
N LEU A 177 0.08 -18.41 10.06
CA LEU A 177 -0.08 -17.78 8.74
C LEU A 177 1.28 -17.45 8.09
N THR A 178 2.30 -17.13 8.88
CA THR A 178 3.67 -16.99 8.38
C THR A 178 4.19 -18.32 7.82
N GLN A 179 4.05 -19.43 8.56
CA GLN A 179 4.45 -20.75 8.05
C GLN A 179 3.67 -21.17 6.81
N PHE A 180 2.36 -20.87 6.78
CA PHE A 180 1.52 -21.08 5.61
C PHE A 180 2.03 -20.28 4.41
N TYR A 181 2.31 -18.99 4.59
CA TYR A 181 2.87 -18.14 3.54
C TYR A 181 4.16 -18.74 2.98
N ASP A 182 5.13 -19.05 3.85
CA ASP A 182 6.44 -19.55 3.44
C ASP A 182 6.34 -20.93 2.76
N TYR A 183 5.35 -21.74 3.13
CA TYR A 183 5.05 -22.99 2.43
C TYR A 183 4.47 -22.74 1.03
N VAL A 184 3.48 -21.86 0.93
CA VAL A 184 2.80 -21.53 -0.33
C VAL A 184 3.75 -20.86 -1.31
N ASP A 185 4.52 -19.85 -0.88
CA ASP A 185 5.39 -19.08 -1.77
C ASP A 185 6.44 -19.99 -2.44
N ARG A 186 7.04 -20.92 -1.69
CA ARG A 186 7.98 -21.93 -2.24
C ARG A 186 7.38 -22.88 -3.27
N ARG A 187 6.06 -23.03 -3.31
CA ARG A 187 5.34 -23.96 -4.21
C ARG A 187 4.76 -23.26 -5.44
N LEU A 188 4.72 -21.94 -5.44
CA LEU A 188 4.13 -21.10 -6.48
C LEU A 188 5.18 -20.29 -7.27
N LEU A 189 6.48 -20.61 -7.09
CA LEU A 189 7.57 -20.20 -7.99
C LEU A 189 7.50 -20.99 -9.29
#